data_AF-X0VRW4-F1
#
_entry.id   AF-X0VRW4-F1
#
_cell.length_a   1.000
_cell.length_b   1.000
_cell.length_c   1.000
_cell.angle_alpha   90.00
_cell.angle_beta   90.00
_cell.angle_gamma   90.00
#
_symmetry.space_group_name_H-M   'P 1'
#
loop_
_entity.id
_entity.type
_entity.pdbx_description
1 polymer ?
#
loop_
_entity_poly.entity_id
_entity_poly.type
_entity_poly.pdbx_seq_one_letter_code
_entity_poly.pdbx_strand_id
1 'polypeptide(L)'
;MKSVDYQRMSDKEHEPSEKDIFSYLGNNATEAWVDIISFLRTNYDFSPEVDYGGKNYGWSIRYRKSGKSLCTLFPEGGAQQLTEHIRCA
;
A
#
# COMPACT_ATOMS: atom_id res chain seq x y z
N MET A 1 -20.99 -5.47 15.21
CA MET A 1 -20.14 -5.43 14.02
C MET A 1 -19.43 -4.08 14.04
N LYS A 2 -18.14 -4.01 14.42
CA LYS A 2 -17.43 -2.73 14.43
C LYS A 2 -17.07 -2.41 12.98
N SER A 3 -17.54 -1.28 12.46
CA SER A 3 -17.00 -0.70 11.23
C SER A 3 -15.51 -0.44 11.48
N VAL A 4 -14.65 -1.10 10.71
CA VAL A 4 -13.23 -0.73 10.69
C VAL A 4 -13.16 0.53 9.83
N ASP A 5 -13.10 1.68 10.49
CA ASP A 5 -12.87 2.96 9.82
C ASP A 5 -11.40 3.01 9.39
N TYR A 6 -11.09 2.50 8.20
CA TYR A 6 -9.78 2.68 7.59
C TYR A 6 -9.69 4.06 6.94
N GLN A 7 -8.55 4.72 7.08
CA GLN A 7 -8.27 6.00 6.44
C GLN A 7 -7.32 5.81 5.25
N ARG A 8 -7.54 6.56 4.18
CA ARG A 8 -6.69 6.60 2.98
C ARG A 8 -5.79 7.84 3.01
N MET A 9 -4.56 7.71 2.52
CA MET A 9 -3.69 8.86 2.21
C MET A 9 -4.24 9.57 0.96
N SER A 10 -5.16 10.51 1.11
CA SER A 10 -5.89 11.14 -0.01
C SER A 10 -5.39 12.55 -0.39
N ASP A 11 -4.29 13.00 0.20
CA ASP A 11 -3.67 14.27 -0.15
C ASP A 11 -2.90 14.16 -1.47
N LYS A 12 -3.55 14.54 -2.56
CA LYS A 12 -2.98 14.49 -3.92
C LYS A 12 -1.73 15.38 -4.07
N GLU A 13 -1.61 16.46 -3.30
CA GLU A 13 -0.54 17.44 -3.49
C GLU A 13 0.79 16.94 -2.90
N HIS A 14 0.74 15.91 -2.05
CA HIS A 14 1.91 15.34 -1.39
C HIS A 14 2.02 13.85 -1.71
N GLU A 15 2.83 13.52 -2.71
CA GLU A 15 3.23 12.14 -2.97
C GLU A 15 3.98 11.59 -1.75
N PRO A 16 3.53 10.48 -1.14
CA PRO A 16 4.09 10.00 0.10
C PRO A 16 5.44 9.32 -0.16
N SER A 17 6.42 9.63 0.68
CA SER A 17 7.64 8.83 0.75
C SER A 17 7.39 7.49 1.44
N GLU A 18 8.32 6.54 1.30
CA GLU A 18 8.27 5.26 2.02
C GLU A 18 8.16 5.49 3.56
N LYS A 19 8.82 6.53 4.07
CA LYS A 19 8.75 6.92 5.48
C LYS A 19 7.36 7.44 5.88
N ASP A 20 6.69 8.19 5.01
CA ASP A 20 5.34 8.69 5.26
C ASP A 20 4.34 7.54 5.32
N ILE A 21 4.49 6.56 4.40
CA ILE A 21 3.69 5.33 4.39
C ILE A 21 3.86 4.55 5.69
N PHE A 22 5.10 4.31 6.13
CA PHE A 22 5.36 3.57 7.38
C PHE A 22 4.80 4.29 8.59
N SER A 23 4.91 5.62 8.64
CA SER A 23 4.36 6.44 9.72
C SER A 23 2.82 6.39 9.73
N TYR A 24 2.20 6.26 8.55
CA TYR A 24 0.75 6.21 8.39
C TYR A 24 0.13 4.86 8.77
N LEU A 25 0.81 3.75 8.45
CA LEU A 25 0.37 2.38 8.74
C LEU A 25 0.31 2.09 10.25
N GLY A 26 1.24 2.67 11.01
CA GLY A 26 1.45 2.33 12.43
C GLY A 26 2.15 0.98 12.61
N ASN A 27 2.78 0.79 13.78
CA ASN A 27 3.79 -0.25 14.02
C ASN A 27 3.42 -1.66 13.54
N ASN A 28 2.21 -2.15 13.86
CA ASN A 28 1.81 -3.53 13.53
C ASN A 28 1.64 -3.74 12.02
N ALA A 29 1.09 -2.76 11.30
CA ALA A 29 0.90 -2.87 9.86
C ALA A 29 2.20 -2.59 9.10
N THR A 30 3.14 -1.84 9.68
CA THR A 30 4.48 -1.63 9.11
C THR A 30 5.24 -2.94 8.97
N GLU A 31 5.23 -3.83 9.96
CA GLU A 31 5.95 -5.11 9.90
C GLU A 31 5.47 -5.98 8.73
N ALA A 32 4.17 -6.22 8.66
CA ALA A 32 3.60 -7.03 7.58
C ALA A 32 3.75 -6.35 6.20
N TRP A 33 3.71 -5.02 6.13
CA TRP A 33 4.02 -4.29 4.90
C TRP A 33 5.47 -4.50 4.45
N VAL A 34 6.43 -4.43 5.38
CA VAL A 34 7.85 -4.69 5.10
C VAL A 34 8.07 -6.13 4.64
N ASP A 35 7.39 -7.11 5.25
CA ASP A 35 7.47 -8.52 4.84
C ASP A 35 6.97 -8.71 3.40
N ILE A 36 5.83 -8.11 3.04
CA ILE A 36 5.29 -8.15 1.68
C ILE A 36 6.28 -7.52 0.69
N ILE A 37 6.79 -6.33 0.98
CA ILE A 37 7.77 -5.67 0.10
C ILE A 37 9.04 -6.50 -0.05
N SER A 38 9.53 -7.10 1.03
CA SER A 38 10.74 -7.93 1.02
C SER A 38 10.53 -9.21 0.21
N PHE A 39 9.37 -9.86 0.37
CA PHE A 39 8.97 -11.00 -0.47
C PHE A 39 8.92 -10.61 -1.94
N LEU A 40 8.30 -9.47 -2.26
CA LEU A 40 8.19 -8.96 -3.62
C LEU A 40 9.57 -8.69 -4.23
N ARG A 41 10.44 -7.96 -3.53
CA ARG A 41 11.82 -7.63 -3.97
C ARG A 41 12.69 -8.88 -4.15
N THR A 42 12.50 -9.91 -3.33
CA THR A 42 13.32 -11.14 -3.37
C THR A 42 12.92 -12.06 -4.53
N ASN A 43 11.63 -12.18 -4.80
CA ASN A 43 11.11 -13.19 -5.74
C ASN A 43 10.92 -12.64 -7.17
N TYR A 44 11.03 -11.33 -7.35
CA TYR A 44 10.71 -10.68 -8.60
C TYR A 44 11.50 -9.38 -8.79
N ASP A 45 11.83 -9.08 -10.05
CA ASP A 45 12.43 -7.81 -10.45
C ASP A 45 11.32 -6.77 -10.67
N PHE A 46 11.04 -5.95 -9.65
CA PHE A 46 9.98 -4.94 -9.67
C PHE A 46 10.52 -3.51 -9.60
N SER A 47 9.85 -2.62 -10.32
CA SER A 47 9.85 -1.19 -10.02
C SER A 47 8.48 -0.82 -9.42
N PRO A 48 8.41 -0.41 -8.15
CA PRO A 48 7.16 0.10 -7.58
C PRO A 48 6.78 1.41 -8.27
N GLU A 49 5.50 1.59 -8.54
CA GLU A 49 4.92 2.84 -9.05
C GLU A 49 3.99 3.42 -7.99
N VAL A 50 4.22 4.68 -7.61
CA VAL A 50 3.31 5.43 -6.74
C VAL A 50 2.20 6.01 -7.61
N ASP A 51 0.94 5.69 -7.29
CA ASP A 51 -0.22 6.04 -8.11
C ASP A 51 -1.35 6.63 -7.23
N TYR A 52 -1.93 7.74 -7.67
CA TYR A 52 -3.03 8.40 -6.97
C TYR A 52 -4.37 8.03 -7.58
N GLY A 53 -5.13 7.18 -6.89
CA GLY A 53 -6.43 6.67 -7.33
C GLY A 53 -7.62 7.62 -7.13
N GLY A 54 -7.38 8.88 -6.75
CA GLY A 54 -8.44 9.85 -6.42
C GLY A 54 -8.84 9.84 -4.94
N LYS A 55 -9.72 10.77 -4.55
CA LYS A 55 -10.04 11.05 -3.14
C LYS A 55 -10.58 9.85 -2.34
N ASN A 56 -11.22 8.89 -3.02
CA ASN A 56 -11.81 7.71 -2.38
C ASN A 56 -10.80 6.57 -2.17
N TYR A 57 -9.71 6.54 -2.95
CA TYR A 57 -8.70 5.47 -2.91
C TYR A 57 -7.38 5.94 -2.33
N GLY A 58 -7.04 7.23 -2.51
CA GLY A 58 -5.79 7.81 -2.10
C GLY A 58 -4.60 7.32 -2.91
N TRP A 59 -3.43 7.44 -2.30
CA TRP A 59 -2.17 6.89 -2.81
C TRP A 59 -2.15 5.36 -2.72
N SER A 60 -1.51 4.74 -3.70
CA SER A 60 -1.33 3.30 -3.80
C SER A 60 0.04 2.99 -4.40
N ILE A 61 0.59 1.83 -4.04
CA ILE A 61 1.86 1.34 -4.56
C ILE A 61 1.57 0.16 -5.47
N ARG A 62 1.78 0.34 -6.77
CA ARG A 62 1.55 -0.69 -7.79
C ARG A 62 2.87 -1.39 -8.11
N TYR A 63 2.85 -2.72 -8.07
CA TYR A 63 3.97 -3.55 -8.48
C TYR A 63 3.65 -4.19 -9.83
N ARG A 64 4.55 -4.05 -10.80
CA ARG A 64 4.39 -4.59 -12.16
C ARG A 64 5.50 -5.53 -12.53
N LYS A 65 5.17 -6.66 -13.16
CA LYS A 65 6.11 -7.60 -13.79
C LYS A 65 5.88 -7.63 -15.29
N SER A 66 6.91 -7.37 -16.09
CA SER A 66 6.84 -7.46 -17.56
C SER A 66 5.64 -6.71 -18.16
N GLY A 67 5.35 -5.51 -17.64
CA GLY A 67 4.23 -4.66 -18.07
C GLY A 67 2.84 -5.05 -17.55
N LYS A 68 2.71 -6.15 -16.77
CA LYS A 68 1.45 -6.56 -16.14
C LYS A 68 1.44 -6.18 -14.66
N SER A 69 0.30 -5.68 -14.18
CA SER A 69 0.10 -5.44 -12.74
C SER A 69 0.18 -6.77 -12.00
N LEU A 70 1.06 -6.89 -11.02
CA LEU A 70 1.07 -8.05 -10.13
C LEU A 70 0.17 -7.78 -8.94
N CYS A 71 0.41 -6.71 -8.21
CA CYS A 71 -0.40 -6.32 -7.06
C CYS A 71 -0.40 -4.81 -6.87
N THR A 72 -1.38 -4.32 -6.12
CA THR A 72 -1.46 -2.93 -5.67
C THR A 72 -1.65 -2.93 -4.17
N LEU A 73 -0.77 -2.24 -3.46
CA LEU A 73 -0.84 -2.06 -2.01
C LEU A 73 -1.39 -0.66 -1.72
N PHE A 74 -2.26 -0.56 -0.72
CA PHE A 74 -2.81 0.72 -0.31
C PHE A 74 -2.38 1.00 1.14
N PRO A 75 -1.70 2.12 1.42
CA PRO A 75 -1.47 2.56 2.79
C PRO A 75 -2.82 2.87 3.46
N GLU A 76 -3.17 2.10 4.49
CA GLU A 76 -4.39 2.28 5.28
C GLU A 76 -4.01 2.63 6.72
N GLY A 77 -4.50 3.77 7.20
CA GLY A 77 -4.34 4.20 8.59
C GLY A 77 -5.51 3.71 9.43
N GLY A 78 -5.25 3.33 10.69
CA GLY A 78 -6.28 2.89 11.64
C GLY A 78 -6.77 1.45 11.46
N ALA A 79 -6.31 0.75 10.43
CA ALA A 79 -6.59 -0.67 10.24
C ALA A 79 -5.66 -1.51 11.14
N GLN A 80 -6.18 -2.04 12.25
CA GLN A 80 -5.44 -2.97 13.12
C GLN A 80 -5.18 -4.34 12.47
N GLN A 81 -5.73 -4.55 11.27
CA GLN A 81 -5.53 -5.71 10.41
C GLN A 81 -5.33 -5.13 9.02
N LEU A 82 -4.24 -5.50 8.32
CA LEU A 82 -4.13 -5.24 6.89
C LEU A 82 -5.35 -5.86 6.23
N THR A 83 -6.28 -5.04 5.74
CA THR A 83 -7.37 -5.55 4.92
C THR A 83 -6.71 -6.10 3.66
N GLU A 84 -6.83 -7.40 3.41
CA GLU A 84 -6.25 -8.14 2.28
C GLU A 84 -6.87 -7.72 0.93
N HIS A 85 -6.95 -6.44 0.64
CA HIS A 85 -7.22 -5.92 -0.70
C HIS A 85 -5.93 -5.88 -1.52
N ILE A 86 -5.13 -6.95 -1.46
CA ILE A 86 -4.10 -7.20 -2.45
C ILE A 86 -4.84 -7.64 -3.71
N ARG A 87 -5.13 -6.70 -4.60
CA ARG A 87 -5.65 -7.04 -5.92
C ARG A 87 -4.52 -7.61 -6.75
N CYS A 88 -4.36 -8.92 -6.69
CA CYS A 88 -3.58 -9.66 -7.68
C CYS A 88 -4.35 -9.72 -9.00
N ALA A 89 -3.68 -9.43 -10.11
CA ALA A 89 -4.23 -9.65 -11.45
C ALA A 89 -3.79 -11.01 -12.01
#